data_AF-A0A4Q5RV28-F1
#
_entry.id   AF-A0A4Q5RV28-F1
#
_cell.length_a   1.000
_cell.length_b   1.000
_cell.length_c   1.000
_cell.angle_alpha   90.00
_cell.angle_beta   90.00
_cell.angle_gamma   90.00
#
_symmetry.space_group_name_H-M   'P 1'
#
loop_
_entity.id
_entity.type
_entity.pdbx_description
1 polymer ?
#
loop_
_entity_poly.entity_id
_entity_poly.type
_entity_poly.pdbx_seq_one_letter_code
_entity_poly.pdbx_strand_id
1 'polypeptide(L)'
;MGILVRSMLFVGVLAYGTAPTSGYAQDTPAQTTPKAKPGKNDILVTGRKGEKPRPNPMPPASAVFSRGVASDAGSFARCLNGDAPELQRIVIEGHVRDKPTQKALDKLIRSHAGCYPRFRKNVSTSNEHYGSCNSEFAGATNGYANPNWNRKPGGGLKGQWADFKAEFKICRAPYDRLAVVEEAFHTYAPHFMLTRADTLNKETVARFRAREDVRGKFRGPMDRTFYTTIACMVQLAPEESVRLLRAQPNSDREVQLREQILAKASYCTGDVKKVSVDPPQFRGYVADAVYHWTLAAKNVETLIPTG
;
A
#
# COMPACT_ATOMS: atom_id res chain seq x y z
N MET A 1 -34.67 47.96 39.75
CA MET A 1 -33.40 47.85 38.99
C MET A 1 -33.57 46.73 37.98
N GLY A 2 -33.95 47.09 36.75
CA GLY A 2 -34.14 46.13 35.65
C GLY A 2 -32.95 46.23 34.69
N ILE A 3 -32.45 45.09 34.22
CA ILE A 3 -31.44 45.03 33.16
C ILE A 3 -32.00 44.18 32.03
N LEU A 4 -32.04 44.83 30.86
CA LEU A 4 -32.60 44.39 29.60
C LEU A 4 -31.93 43.10 29.07
N VAL A 5 -32.78 42.18 28.62
CA VAL A 5 -32.42 41.09 27.70
C VAL A 5 -32.45 41.66 26.27
N ARG A 6 -31.30 41.65 25.58
CA ARG A 6 -31.18 42.01 24.16
C ARG A 6 -30.99 40.74 23.34
N SER A 7 -32.08 40.27 22.75
CA SER A 7 -32.09 39.27 21.68
C SER A 7 -31.47 39.85 20.41
N MET A 8 -30.44 39.20 19.87
CA MET A 8 -29.97 39.45 18.51
C MET A 8 -30.49 38.36 17.58
N LEU A 9 -31.45 38.74 16.74
CA LEU A 9 -31.86 38.01 15.54
C LEU A 9 -30.82 38.26 14.44
N PHE A 10 -30.12 37.21 14.01
CA PHE A 10 -29.35 37.23 12.77
C PHE A 10 -30.26 36.74 11.63
N VAL A 11 -30.68 37.70 10.78
CA VAL A 11 -31.27 37.43 9.47
C VAL A 11 -30.10 37.36 8.48
N GLY A 12 -29.74 36.14 8.07
CA GLY A 12 -28.72 35.87 7.05
C GLY A 12 -29.38 35.54 5.71
N VAL A 13 -29.16 36.41 4.74
CA VAL A 13 -29.70 36.41 3.38
C VAL A 13 -29.26 35.17 2.57
N LEU A 14 -30.22 34.49 1.95
CA LEU A 14 -30.02 33.48 0.91
C LEU A 14 -29.45 34.14 -0.36
N ALA A 15 -28.16 33.93 -0.62
CA ALA A 15 -27.57 34.21 -1.92
C ALA A 15 -27.71 32.97 -2.82
N TYR A 16 -28.57 33.06 -3.82
CA TYR A 16 -28.63 32.12 -4.94
C TYR A 16 -27.38 32.31 -5.81
N GLY A 17 -26.40 31.43 -5.66
CA GLY A 17 -25.27 31.33 -6.58
C GLY A 17 -25.69 30.58 -7.85
N THR A 18 -25.66 31.26 -8.98
CA THR A 18 -25.81 30.69 -10.32
C THR A 18 -24.72 29.66 -10.60
N ALA A 19 -25.12 28.49 -11.08
CA ALA A 19 -24.22 27.42 -11.51
C ALA A 19 -23.27 27.89 -12.63
N PRO A 20 -21.97 27.57 -12.58
CA PRO A 20 -21.09 27.76 -13.74
C PRO A 20 -21.48 26.78 -14.84
N THR A 21 -21.80 27.33 -16.01
CA THR A 21 -21.91 26.62 -17.27
C THR A 21 -20.62 25.84 -17.54
N SER A 22 -20.73 24.52 -17.64
CA SER A 22 -19.71 23.62 -18.15
C SER A 22 -19.36 24.01 -19.59
N GLY A 23 -18.28 24.75 -19.76
CA GLY A 23 -17.62 24.90 -21.05
C GLY A 23 -17.03 23.55 -21.46
N TYR A 24 -17.59 22.95 -22.50
CA TYR A 24 -16.99 21.82 -23.20
C TYR A 24 -15.64 22.28 -23.74
N ALA A 25 -14.56 21.71 -23.20
CA ALA A 25 -13.24 21.82 -23.80
C ALA A 25 -13.31 21.15 -25.18
N GLN A 26 -12.97 21.90 -26.22
CA GLN A 26 -12.79 21.37 -27.56
C GLN A 26 -11.61 20.40 -27.56
N ASP A 27 -11.88 19.15 -27.95
CA ASP A 27 -10.88 18.12 -28.18
C ASP A 27 -9.86 18.61 -29.20
N THR A 28 -8.68 18.97 -28.69
CA THR A 28 -7.49 19.12 -29.53
C THR A 28 -7.01 17.70 -29.86
N PRO A 29 -6.83 17.32 -31.13
CA PRO A 29 -6.36 15.99 -31.48
C PRO A 29 -5.00 15.75 -30.84
N ALA A 30 -4.94 14.72 -29.98
CA ALA A 30 -3.75 14.31 -29.28
C ALA A 30 -2.61 14.07 -30.29
N GLN A 31 -1.51 14.81 -30.14
CA GLN A 31 -0.25 14.49 -30.79
C GLN A 31 0.14 13.07 -30.39
N THR A 32 0.14 12.16 -31.37
CA THR A 32 0.66 10.81 -31.24
C THR A 32 2.13 10.86 -30.87
N THR A 33 2.42 10.79 -29.58
CA THR A 33 3.75 10.46 -29.08
C THR A 33 4.10 9.06 -29.61
N PRO A 34 5.33 8.85 -30.14
CA PRO A 34 5.74 7.54 -30.62
C PRO A 34 5.60 6.51 -29.50
N LYS A 35 4.81 5.45 -29.73
CA LYS A 35 4.75 4.28 -28.85
C LYS A 35 6.17 3.73 -28.68
N ALA A 36 6.80 4.05 -27.55
CA ALA A 36 8.04 3.44 -27.15
C ALA A 36 7.80 1.92 -27.01
N LYS A 37 8.53 1.14 -27.81
CA LYS A 37 8.45 -0.32 -27.77
C LYS A 37 8.85 -0.80 -26.36
N PRO A 38 8.08 -1.71 -25.72
CA PRO A 38 8.44 -2.27 -24.41
C PRO A 38 9.80 -2.99 -24.49
N GLY A 39 10.80 -2.48 -23.77
CA GLY A 39 12.14 -3.06 -23.72
C GLY A 39 12.21 -4.28 -22.79
N LYS A 40 12.67 -5.41 -23.33
CA LYS A 40 12.70 -6.79 -22.80
C LYS A 40 13.48 -7.09 -21.49
N ASN A 41 13.85 -6.10 -20.67
CA ASN A 41 14.70 -6.30 -19.50
C ASN A 41 14.17 -5.55 -18.26
N ASP A 42 13.35 -6.20 -17.43
CA ASP A 42 12.83 -5.68 -16.14
C ASP A 42 13.41 -6.47 -14.97
N ILE A 43 13.65 -5.81 -13.82
CA ILE A 43 13.98 -6.49 -12.56
C ILE A 43 12.89 -6.24 -11.52
N LEU A 44 12.29 -7.34 -11.13
CA LEU A 44 11.74 -7.71 -9.83
C LEU A 44 12.83 -7.58 -8.74
N VAL A 45 12.62 -6.87 -7.63
CA VAL A 45 13.66 -6.69 -6.58
C VAL A 45 13.97 -8.00 -5.84
N THR A 46 14.76 -8.87 -6.50
CA THR A 46 15.51 -9.99 -5.95
C THR A 46 16.72 -10.20 -6.87
N GLY A 47 17.95 -10.05 -6.36
CA GLY A 47 19.14 -10.46 -7.12
C GLY A 47 20.45 -9.89 -6.58
N ARG A 48 21.49 -10.74 -6.50
CA ARG A 48 22.88 -10.34 -6.17
C ARG A 48 23.50 -9.60 -7.37
N LYS A 49 24.48 -8.72 -7.10
CA LYS A 49 25.28 -8.03 -8.14
C LYS A 49 25.87 -9.06 -9.12
N GLY A 50 25.46 -9.04 -10.38
CA GLY A 50 25.92 -9.97 -11.43
C GLY A 50 24.89 -11.01 -11.90
N GLU A 51 23.73 -11.14 -11.24
CA GLU A 51 22.67 -12.02 -11.69
C GLU A 51 21.92 -11.36 -12.87
N LYS A 52 21.77 -12.08 -14.00
CA LYS A 52 21.03 -11.55 -15.16
C LYS A 52 19.57 -11.27 -14.74
N PRO A 53 18.97 -10.13 -15.16
CA PRO A 53 17.56 -9.84 -14.94
C PRO A 53 16.70 -11.05 -15.31
N ARG A 54 15.90 -11.56 -14.37
CA ARG A 54 14.88 -12.54 -14.74
C ARG A 54 13.88 -11.82 -15.65
N PRO A 55 13.65 -12.26 -16.90
CA PRO A 55 12.91 -11.50 -17.90
C PRO A 55 11.40 -11.40 -17.66
N ASN A 56 10.90 -11.71 -16.46
CA ASN A 56 9.50 -11.54 -16.12
C ASN A 56 9.33 -10.44 -15.07
N PRO A 57 8.92 -9.21 -15.46
CA PRO A 57 8.07 -8.44 -14.56
C PRO A 57 6.91 -9.37 -14.19
N MET A 58 6.49 -9.33 -12.93
CA MET A 58 5.39 -10.15 -12.39
C MET A 58 4.35 -10.48 -13.47
N PRO A 59 4.03 -11.76 -13.74
CA PRO A 59 3.07 -12.13 -14.78
C PRO A 59 1.83 -11.24 -14.66
N PRO A 60 1.21 -10.75 -15.75
CA PRO A 60 0.09 -9.81 -15.68
C PRO A 60 -0.98 -10.19 -14.65
N ALA A 61 -1.23 -11.49 -14.48
CA ALA A 61 -2.11 -12.05 -13.45
C ALA A 61 -1.71 -11.70 -12.01
N SER A 62 -0.42 -11.79 -11.65
CA SER A 62 0.08 -11.44 -10.31
C SER A 62 -0.02 -9.95 -10.00
N ALA A 63 0.21 -9.09 -10.99
CA ALA A 63 0.03 -7.64 -10.83
C ALA A 63 -1.45 -7.26 -10.67
N VAL A 64 -2.35 -7.91 -11.43
CA VAL A 64 -3.81 -7.77 -11.23
C VAL A 64 -4.21 -8.24 -9.83
N PHE A 65 -3.65 -9.36 -9.37
CA PHE A 65 -3.96 -9.90 -8.05
C PHE A 65 -3.48 -9.01 -6.92
N SER A 66 -2.23 -8.51 -6.98
CA SER A 66 -1.69 -7.55 -6.01
C SER A 66 -2.60 -6.32 -5.92
N ARG A 67 -2.99 -5.73 -7.05
CA ARG A 67 -3.93 -4.60 -7.08
C ARG A 67 -5.27 -4.94 -6.45
N GLY A 68 -5.79 -6.15 -6.70
CA GLY A 68 -7.03 -6.63 -6.10
C GLY A 68 -6.94 -6.71 -4.58
N VAL A 69 -5.89 -7.34 -4.06
CA VAL A 69 -5.67 -7.48 -2.61
C VAL A 69 -5.43 -6.12 -1.95
N ALA A 70 -4.64 -5.25 -2.58
CA ALA A 70 -4.40 -3.90 -2.07
C ALA A 70 -5.67 -3.03 -2.06
N SER A 71 -6.53 -3.15 -3.07
CA SER A 71 -7.82 -2.44 -3.12
C SER A 71 -8.73 -2.87 -1.96
N ASP A 72 -8.80 -4.17 -1.68
CA ASP A 72 -9.58 -4.70 -0.56
C ASP A 72 -8.98 -4.26 0.79
N ALA A 73 -7.66 -4.28 0.93
CA ALA A 73 -6.95 -3.80 2.11
C ALA A 73 -7.20 -2.30 2.37
N GLY A 74 -7.17 -1.47 1.32
CA GLY A 74 -7.50 -0.05 1.42
C GLY A 74 -8.96 0.19 1.83
N SER A 75 -9.89 -0.63 1.33
CA SER A 75 -11.31 -0.58 1.73
C SER A 75 -11.48 -0.96 3.21
N PHE A 76 -10.76 -2.00 3.65
CA PHE A 76 -10.70 -2.39 5.05
C PHE A 76 -10.18 -1.28 5.95
N ALA A 77 -9.03 -0.69 5.62
CA ALA A 77 -8.41 0.35 6.43
C ALA A 77 -9.32 1.58 6.60
N ARG A 78 -9.92 2.09 5.50
CA ARG A 78 -10.89 3.20 5.56
C ARG A 78 -12.12 2.88 6.40
N CYS A 79 -12.62 1.64 6.32
CA CYS A 79 -13.79 1.20 7.06
C CYS A 79 -13.54 1.12 8.58
N LEU A 80 -12.28 1.02 9.03
CA LEU A 80 -11.97 1.09 10.46
C LEU A 80 -12.34 2.45 11.06
N ASN A 81 -12.25 3.56 10.30
CA ASN A 81 -12.68 4.90 10.74
C ASN A 81 -12.23 5.30 12.17
N GLY A 82 -11.02 4.92 12.58
CA GLY A 82 -10.48 5.19 13.92
C GLY A 82 -10.90 4.20 15.01
N ASP A 83 -11.68 3.16 14.69
CA ASP A 83 -12.05 2.09 15.61
C ASP A 83 -10.83 1.28 16.07
N ALA A 84 -10.83 0.90 17.35
CA ALA A 84 -9.75 0.18 18.00
C ALA A 84 -8.34 0.82 17.82
N PRO A 85 -8.15 2.10 18.21
CA PRO A 85 -6.90 2.83 18.00
C PRO A 85 -5.69 2.13 18.65
N GLU A 86 -5.89 1.48 19.80
CA GLU A 86 -4.84 0.69 20.46
C GLU A 86 -4.37 -0.50 19.60
N LEU A 87 -5.28 -1.19 18.91
CA LEU A 87 -4.88 -2.28 18.00
C LEU A 87 -4.17 -1.72 16.77
N GLN A 88 -4.66 -0.62 16.20
CA GLN A 88 -4.00 0.04 15.07
C GLN A 88 -2.59 0.49 15.44
N ARG A 89 -2.40 1.06 16.64
CA ARG A 89 -1.09 1.47 17.17
C ARG A 89 -0.12 0.31 17.21
N ILE A 90 -0.53 -0.82 17.80
CA ILE A 90 0.30 -2.04 17.86
C ILE A 90 0.66 -2.54 16.44
N VAL A 91 -0.31 -2.52 15.52
CA VAL A 91 -0.10 -2.98 14.12
C VAL A 91 0.88 -2.09 13.35
N ILE A 92 0.76 -0.77 13.50
CA ILE A 92 1.54 0.23 12.76
C ILE A 92 2.96 0.32 13.33
N GLU A 93 3.10 0.44 14.64
CA GLU A 93 4.41 0.61 15.29
C GLU A 93 5.21 -0.69 15.34
N GLY A 94 4.49 -1.80 15.49
CA GLY A 94 5.06 -3.13 15.49
C GLY A 94 5.53 -3.62 14.12
N HIS A 95 6.25 -4.73 14.13
CA HIS A 95 6.82 -5.35 12.93
C HIS A 95 5.96 -6.54 12.46
N VAL A 96 5.83 -6.76 11.15
CA VAL A 96 4.99 -7.84 10.56
C VAL A 96 5.30 -9.28 11.04
N ARG A 97 6.50 -9.50 11.56
CA ARG A 97 6.96 -10.78 12.14
C ARG A 97 6.90 -10.85 13.66
N ASP A 98 6.63 -9.73 14.31
CA ASP A 98 6.48 -9.67 15.76
C ASP A 98 5.11 -10.24 16.17
N LYS A 99 5.10 -11.07 17.23
CA LYS A 99 3.92 -11.83 17.65
C LYS A 99 2.78 -10.94 18.16
N PRO A 100 3.01 -9.97 19.06
CA PRO A 100 2.03 -8.94 19.40
C PRO A 100 1.41 -8.26 18.17
N THR A 101 2.23 -7.87 17.19
CA THR A 101 1.77 -7.24 15.95
C THR A 101 0.85 -8.15 15.15
N GLN A 102 1.23 -9.43 14.98
CA GLN A 102 0.41 -10.43 14.29
C GLN A 102 -0.91 -10.71 15.01
N LYS A 103 -0.90 -10.80 16.34
CA LYS A 103 -2.12 -10.97 17.14
C LYS A 103 -3.05 -9.76 17.01
N ALA A 104 -2.49 -8.55 17.05
CA ALA A 104 -3.26 -7.32 16.92
C ALA A 104 -3.91 -7.21 15.54
N LEU A 105 -3.16 -7.47 14.47
CA LEU A 105 -3.69 -7.48 13.11
C LEU A 105 -4.75 -8.57 12.91
N ASP A 106 -4.52 -9.78 13.43
CA ASP A 106 -5.51 -10.86 13.37
C ASP A 106 -6.81 -10.49 14.10
N LYS A 107 -6.71 -9.90 15.30
CA LYS A 107 -7.88 -9.42 16.06
C LYS A 107 -8.62 -8.32 15.29
N LEU A 108 -7.89 -7.34 14.74
CA LEU A 108 -8.45 -6.22 13.99
C LEU A 108 -9.21 -6.70 12.74
N ILE A 109 -8.63 -7.65 11.99
CA ILE A 109 -9.25 -8.28 10.82
C ILE A 109 -10.51 -9.06 11.21
N ARG A 110 -10.44 -9.85 12.29
CA ARG A 110 -11.58 -10.67 12.73
C ARG A 110 -12.75 -9.84 13.22
N SER A 111 -12.50 -8.73 13.91
CA SER A 111 -13.55 -7.84 14.42
C SER A 111 -14.16 -6.96 13.34
N HIS A 112 -13.47 -6.75 12.21
CA HIS A 112 -13.93 -5.91 11.10
C HIS A 112 -13.98 -6.68 9.77
N ALA A 113 -14.28 -7.98 9.82
CA ALA A 113 -14.32 -8.81 8.62
C ALA A 113 -15.33 -8.31 7.57
N GLY A 114 -16.40 -7.64 8.01
CA GLY A 114 -17.41 -7.03 7.13
C GLY A 114 -16.92 -5.82 6.32
N CYS A 115 -15.77 -5.24 6.67
CA CYS A 115 -15.18 -4.11 5.95
C CYS A 115 -14.53 -4.50 4.62
N TYR A 116 -14.37 -5.80 4.37
CA TYR A 116 -13.76 -6.29 3.15
C TYR A 116 -14.82 -6.62 2.09
N PRO A 117 -14.69 -6.13 0.85
CA PRO A 117 -15.65 -6.44 -0.22
C PRO A 117 -15.70 -7.93 -0.59
N ARG A 118 -14.59 -8.65 -0.46
CA ARG A 118 -14.43 -10.04 -0.95
C ARG A 118 -13.81 -11.00 0.05
N PHE A 119 -13.61 -10.59 1.31
CA PHE A 119 -12.99 -11.45 2.31
C PHE A 119 -13.96 -12.53 2.77
N ARG A 120 -13.53 -13.78 2.66
CA ARG A 120 -14.26 -14.93 3.19
C ARG A 120 -13.55 -15.39 4.45
N LYS A 121 -14.21 -15.22 5.60
CA LYS A 121 -13.67 -15.71 6.87
C LYS A 121 -13.68 -17.24 6.85
N ASN A 122 -12.50 -17.84 6.91
CA ASN A 122 -12.36 -19.26 7.16
C ASN A 122 -12.75 -19.53 8.62
N VAL A 123 -13.74 -20.40 8.82
CA VAL A 123 -14.38 -20.63 10.14
C VAL A 123 -13.41 -21.28 11.15
N SER A 124 -12.32 -21.88 10.68
CA SER A 124 -11.32 -22.55 11.53
C SER A 124 -9.90 -22.18 11.13
N THR A 125 -9.36 -21.13 11.74
CA THR A 125 -7.95 -20.74 11.62
C THR A 125 -7.38 -20.44 13.00
N SER A 126 -6.10 -20.72 13.20
CA SER A 126 -5.42 -20.40 14.47
C SER A 126 -5.48 -18.90 14.77
N ASN A 127 -5.37 -18.55 16.05
CA ASN A 127 -5.02 -17.19 16.45
C ASN A 127 -3.74 -16.77 15.68
N GLU A 128 -3.65 -15.51 15.25
CA GLU A 128 -2.55 -14.94 14.42
C GLU A 128 -2.59 -15.26 12.93
N HIS A 129 -3.48 -16.15 12.45
CA HIS A 129 -3.49 -16.57 11.05
C HIS A 129 -3.57 -15.37 10.08
N TYR A 130 -4.48 -14.43 10.35
CA TYR A 130 -4.69 -13.27 9.51
C TYR A 130 -3.60 -12.21 9.66
N GLY A 131 -2.92 -12.17 10.81
CA GLY A 131 -1.80 -11.25 11.03
C GLY A 131 -0.46 -11.74 10.48
N SER A 132 -0.28 -13.06 10.33
CA SER A 132 0.99 -13.64 9.88
C SER A 132 1.16 -13.62 8.36
N CYS A 133 0.17 -14.15 7.62
CA CYS A 133 0.23 -14.18 6.16
C CYS A 133 -1.12 -13.84 5.55
N ASN A 134 -2.24 -14.37 6.07
CA ASN A 134 -3.55 -14.27 5.42
C ASN A 134 -3.45 -14.69 3.94
N SER A 135 -3.26 -15.99 3.70
CA SER A 135 -2.90 -16.46 2.36
C SER A 135 -4.05 -16.27 1.37
N GLU A 136 -3.76 -15.59 0.27
CA GLU A 136 -4.65 -15.41 -0.86
C GLU A 136 -4.04 -16.11 -2.09
N PHE A 137 -4.87 -16.78 -2.88
CA PHE A 137 -4.44 -17.56 -4.03
C PHE A 137 -4.92 -16.90 -5.32
N ALA A 138 -3.98 -16.47 -6.16
CA ALA A 138 -4.26 -16.00 -7.51
C ALA A 138 -4.29 -17.20 -8.46
N GLY A 139 -5.42 -17.39 -9.13
CA GLY A 139 -5.58 -18.40 -10.17
C GLY A 139 -6.04 -19.75 -9.62
N ALA A 140 -7.36 -19.94 -9.54
CA ALA A 140 -8.12 -21.17 -9.80
C ALA A 140 -9.58 -20.97 -9.34
N THR A 141 -10.24 -19.86 -9.70
CA THR A 141 -11.70 -19.81 -9.59
C THR A 141 -12.27 -20.65 -10.71
N ASN A 142 -12.76 -21.82 -10.32
CA ASN A 142 -13.42 -22.84 -11.12
C ASN A 142 -12.44 -23.61 -12.01
N GLY A 143 -11.95 -24.72 -11.48
CA GLY A 143 -11.71 -25.88 -12.31
C GLY A 143 -12.98 -26.17 -13.11
N TYR A 144 -13.04 -25.67 -14.34
CA TYR A 144 -13.49 -26.54 -15.41
C TYR A 144 -12.44 -27.64 -15.48
N ALA A 145 -12.60 -28.67 -14.64
CA ALA A 145 -12.31 -30.00 -15.11
C ALA A 145 -13.07 -30.07 -16.44
N ASN A 146 -12.34 -30.08 -17.56
CA ASN A 146 -12.95 -30.10 -18.87
C ASN A 146 -14.07 -31.16 -18.86
N PRO A 147 -15.35 -30.78 -18.95
CA PRO A 147 -16.44 -31.73 -18.85
C PRO A 147 -16.46 -32.69 -20.07
N ASN A 148 -15.71 -32.36 -21.14
CA ASN A 148 -15.42 -33.28 -22.24
C ASN A 148 -14.32 -34.30 -21.86
N TRP A 149 -14.54 -35.00 -20.76
CA TRP A 149 -14.00 -36.35 -20.56
C TRP A 149 -14.67 -37.28 -21.58
N ASN A 150 -14.24 -37.19 -22.84
CA ASN A 150 -14.58 -38.19 -23.84
C ASN A 150 -13.87 -39.49 -23.46
N ARG A 151 -14.52 -40.27 -22.59
CA ARG A 151 -14.17 -41.65 -22.26
C ARG A 151 -14.30 -42.45 -23.55
N LYS A 152 -13.21 -42.59 -24.31
CA LYS A 152 -13.19 -43.54 -25.42
C LYS A 152 -13.45 -44.94 -24.83
N PRO A 153 -14.43 -45.72 -25.32
CA PRO A 153 -14.59 -47.10 -24.90
C PRO A 153 -13.29 -47.86 -25.21
N GLY A 154 -12.65 -48.43 -24.18
CA GLY A 154 -11.41 -49.19 -24.32
C GLY A 154 -10.10 -48.40 -24.28
N GLY A 155 -10.13 -47.07 -24.17
CA GLY A 155 -8.92 -46.25 -24.03
C GLY A 155 -8.52 -46.13 -22.56
N GLY A 156 -7.36 -46.70 -22.17
CA GLY A 156 -6.81 -46.52 -20.82
C GLY A 156 -6.74 -45.04 -20.42
N LEU A 157 -6.97 -44.75 -19.14
CA LEU A 157 -6.94 -43.41 -18.54
C LEU A 157 -5.56 -42.75 -18.72
N LYS A 158 -5.28 -42.17 -19.88
CA LYS A 158 -4.23 -41.15 -20.00
C LYS A 158 -4.84 -39.84 -19.55
N GLY A 159 -4.90 -39.64 -18.24
CA GLY A 159 -5.24 -38.34 -17.66
C GLY A 159 -4.29 -37.31 -18.24
N GLN A 160 -4.79 -36.40 -19.07
CA GLN A 160 -4.11 -35.13 -19.29
C GLN A 160 -4.17 -34.43 -17.95
N TRP A 161 -3.02 -34.37 -17.27
CA TRP A 161 -2.81 -33.45 -16.17
C TRP A 161 -3.25 -32.09 -16.71
N ALA A 162 -4.26 -31.47 -16.09
CA ALA A 162 -4.48 -30.06 -16.34
C ALA A 162 -3.13 -29.39 -16.03
N ASP A 163 -2.54 -28.70 -17.01
CA ASP A 163 -1.34 -27.88 -16.83
C ASP A 163 -1.67 -26.63 -15.96
N PHE A 164 -2.46 -26.82 -14.90
CA PHE A 164 -2.79 -25.84 -13.87
C PHE A 164 -1.59 -25.70 -12.93
N LYS A 165 -0.47 -25.24 -13.50
CA LYS A 165 0.71 -24.83 -12.75
C LYS A 165 0.75 -23.31 -12.69
N ALA A 166 0.02 -22.77 -11.71
CA ALA A 166 0.57 -21.84 -10.71
C ALA A 166 -0.58 -21.12 -10.01
N GLU A 167 -1.05 -21.69 -8.91
CA GLU A 167 -1.67 -20.88 -7.86
C GLU A 167 -0.58 -19.95 -7.31
N PHE A 168 -0.62 -18.67 -7.65
CA PHE A 168 0.27 -17.70 -7.03
C PHE A 168 -0.27 -17.39 -5.64
N LYS A 169 0.36 -17.97 -4.63
CA LYS A 169 0.07 -17.67 -3.23
C LYS A 169 0.76 -16.37 -2.83
N ILE A 170 -0.01 -15.36 -2.42
CA ILE A 170 0.54 -14.16 -1.76
C ILE A 170 0.04 -14.08 -0.32
N CYS A 171 0.86 -13.47 0.54
CA CYS A 171 0.41 -13.08 1.87
C CYS A 171 -0.27 -11.71 1.77
N ARG A 172 -1.53 -11.65 2.20
CA ARG A 172 -2.33 -10.42 2.26
C ARG A 172 -2.02 -9.57 3.49
N ALA A 173 -1.55 -10.16 4.59
CA ALA A 173 -1.27 -9.45 5.84
C ALA A 173 -0.36 -8.20 5.68
N PRO A 174 0.69 -8.21 4.84
CA PRO A 174 1.46 -7.00 4.54
C PRO A 174 0.62 -5.90 3.88
N TYR A 175 -0.29 -6.23 2.97
CA TYR A 175 -1.17 -5.24 2.32
C TYR A 175 -2.16 -4.64 3.33
N ASP A 176 -2.80 -5.49 4.16
CA ASP A 176 -3.70 -5.04 5.22
C ASP A 176 -2.99 -4.08 6.16
N ARG A 177 -1.79 -4.44 6.65
CA ARG A 177 -1.00 -3.58 7.53
C ARG A 177 -0.64 -2.26 6.86
N LEU A 178 -0.08 -2.29 5.64
CA LEU A 178 0.38 -1.06 4.98
C LEU A 178 -0.78 -0.13 4.64
N ALA A 179 -1.97 -0.67 4.34
CA ALA A 179 -3.18 0.13 4.19
C ALA A 179 -3.60 0.79 5.51
N VAL A 180 -3.51 0.09 6.64
CA VAL A 180 -3.76 0.66 7.98
C VAL A 180 -2.77 1.78 8.30
N VAL A 181 -1.50 1.63 7.93
CA VAL A 181 -0.48 2.69 8.09
C VAL A 181 -0.80 3.92 7.24
N GLU A 182 -1.16 3.72 5.97
CA GLU A 182 -1.54 4.79 5.05
C GLU A 182 -2.77 5.55 5.57
N GLU A 183 -3.80 4.83 6.01
CA GLU A 183 -5.01 5.44 6.57
C GLU A 183 -4.71 6.23 7.84
N ALA A 184 -3.92 5.69 8.77
CA ALA A 184 -3.54 6.42 9.98
C ALA A 184 -2.77 7.71 9.66
N PHE A 185 -1.93 7.71 8.63
CA PHE A 185 -1.29 8.94 8.16
C PHE A 185 -2.32 9.97 7.63
N HIS A 186 -3.30 9.52 6.84
CA HIS A 186 -4.39 10.38 6.37
C HIS A 186 -5.24 10.95 7.50
N THR A 187 -5.58 10.13 8.49
CA THR A 187 -6.43 10.53 9.62
C THR A 187 -5.71 11.50 10.56
N TYR A 188 -4.48 11.16 10.98
CA TYR A 188 -3.81 11.88 12.08
C TYR A 188 -2.78 12.91 11.62
N ALA A 189 -2.47 12.96 10.33
CA ALA A 189 -1.57 13.95 9.74
C ALA A 189 -2.07 14.50 8.37
N PRO A 190 -3.37 14.85 8.23
CA PRO A 190 -3.98 15.16 6.93
C PRO A 190 -3.29 16.30 6.19
N HIS A 191 -2.80 17.30 6.94
CA HIS A 191 -2.16 18.50 6.40
C HIS A 191 -0.64 18.52 6.57
N PHE A 192 -0.05 17.53 7.26
CA PHE A 192 1.39 17.50 7.47
C PHE A 192 2.12 17.30 6.14
N MET A 193 3.12 18.12 5.86
CA MET A 193 4.00 17.94 4.71
C MET A 193 5.39 17.66 5.23
N LEU A 194 5.87 16.44 5.01
CA LEU A 194 7.27 16.10 5.24
C LEU A 194 8.11 16.81 4.16
N THR A 195 9.09 17.59 4.60
CA THR A 195 9.97 18.35 3.71
C THR A 195 11.38 17.78 3.71
N ARG A 196 12.16 18.16 2.71
CA ARG A 196 13.59 17.83 2.66
C ARG A 196 14.37 18.38 3.87
N ALA A 197 13.96 19.51 4.43
CA ALA A 197 14.58 20.07 5.63
C ALA A 197 14.39 19.13 6.83
N ASP A 198 13.22 18.49 6.94
CA ASP A 198 12.93 17.53 8.00
C ASP A 198 13.79 16.27 7.87
N THR A 199 13.86 15.68 6.66
CA THR A 199 14.50 14.39 6.43
C THR A 199 16.04 14.46 6.32
N LEU A 200 16.59 15.65 6.09
CA LEU A 200 18.04 15.89 6.10
C LEU A 200 18.56 16.50 7.42
N ASN A 201 17.66 16.88 8.33
CA ASN A 201 18.05 17.31 9.67
C ASN A 201 18.74 16.16 10.42
N LYS A 202 19.96 16.42 10.95
CA LYS A 202 20.78 15.39 11.62
C LYS A 202 20.09 14.73 12.81
N GLU A 203 19.37 15.50 13.61
CA GLU A 203 18.66 14.98 14.77
C GLU A 203 17.45 14.13 14.35
N THR A 204 16.69 14.59 13.36
CA THR A 204 15.59 13.80 12.78
C THR A 204 16.08 12.47 12.22
N VAL A 205 17.21 12.48 11.49
CA VAL A 205 17.86 11.27 10.98
C VAL A 205 18.26 10.33 12.12
N ALA A 206 18.84 10.86 13.20
CA ALA A 206 19.22 10.05 14.36
C ALA A 206 17.99 9.42 15.04
N ARG A 207 16.90 10.18 15.22
CA ARG A 207 15.63 9.67 15.78
C ARG A 207 15.01 8.60 14.89
N PHE A 208 15.00 8.80 13.58
CA PHE A 208 14.51 7.80 12.61
C PHE A 208 15.31 6.50 12.71
N ARG A 209 16.65 6.58 12.67
CA ARG A 209 17.53 5.41 12.78
C ARG A 209 17.34 4.65 14.09
N ALA A 210 17.29 5.37 15.22
CA ALA A 210 17.10 4.74 16.52
C ALA A 210 15.80 3.93 16.59
N ARG A 211 14.71 4.40 15.97
CA ARG A 211 13.44 3.68 15.89
C ARG A 211 13.52 2.47 14.96
N GLU A 212 14.13 2.65 13.79
CA GLU A 212 14.28 1.57 12.82
C GLU A 212 15.26 0.48 13.29
N ASP A 213 16.23 0.79 14.13
CA ASP A 213 17.12 -0.22 14.72
C ASP A 213 16.37 -1.16 15.66
N VAL A 214 15.32 -0.69 16.33
CA VAL A 214 14.45 -1.54 17.18
C VAL A 214 13.50 -2.36 16.29
N ARG A 215 12.76 -1.71 15.39
CA ARG A 215 11.78 -2.36 14.50
C ARG A 215 12.45 -3.34 13.53
N GLY A 216 13.62 -2.96 13.03
CA GLY A 216 14.39 -3.66 12.01
C GLY A 216 14.91 -5.03 12.45
N LYS A 217 14.99 -5.33 13.76
CA LYS A 217 15.46 -6.62 14.30
C LYS A 217 14.68 -7.81 13.79
N PHE A 218 13.41 -7.62 13.45
CA PHE A 218 12.52 -8.67 12.97
C PHE A 218 12.45 -8.77 11.44
N ARG A 219 13.03 -7.80 10.71
CA ARG A 219 13.03 -7.77 9.23
C ARG A 219 13.92 -8.89 8.70
N GLY A 220 13.38 -9.71 7.80
CA GLY A 220 14.21 -10.64 7.02
C GLY A 220 15.15 -9.87 6.08
N PRO A 221 16.24 -10.48 5.57
CA PRO A 221 17.22 -9.76 4.74
C PRO A 221 16.59 -9.04 3.53
N MET A 222 15.66 -9.70 2.82
CA MET A 222 15.00 -9.11 1.65
C MET A 222 14.10 -7.92 2.02
N ASP A 223 13.26 -8.08 3.05
CA ASP A 223 12.40 -7.00 3.55
C ASP A 223 13.23 -5.82 4.07
N ARG A 224 14.32 -6.09 4.78
CA ARG A 224 15.25 -5.06 5.27
C ARG A 224 15.85 -4.26 4.12
N THR A 225 16.36 -4.93 3.09
CA THR A 225 16.90 -4.25 1.90
C THR A 225 15.82 -3.41 1.23
N PHE A 226 14.64 -3.98 0.99
CA PHE A 226 13.55 -3.26 0.35
C PHE A 226 13.13 -2.02 1.16
N TYR A 227 12.86 -2.18 2.44
CA TYR A 227 12.47 -1.07 3.32
C TYR A 227 13.56 0.01 3.42
N THR A 228 14.84 -0.38 3.57
CA THR A 228 15.95 0.59 3.66
C THR A 228 16.05 1.42 2.39
N THR A 229 15.90 0.78 1.23
CA THR A 229 15.87 1.46 -0.07
C THR A 229 14.71 2.45 -0.14
N ILE A 230 13.49 2.05 0.24
CA ILE A 230 12.31 2.94 0.22
C ILE A 230 12.46 4.08 1.23
N ALA A 231 12.95 3.82 2.43
CA ALA A 231 13.19 4.84 3.45
C ALA A 231 14.20 5.90 2.98
N CYS A 232 15.25 5.49 2.25
CA CYS A 232 16.18 6.39 1.58
C CYS A 232 15.48 7.19 0.47
N MET A 233 14.62 6.57 -0.34
CA MET A 233 13.86 7.28 -1.38
C MET A 233 12.96 8.36 -0.77
N VAL A 234 12.24 8.05 0.32
CA VAL A 234 11.42 9.02 1.05
C VAL A 234 12.29 10.13 1.64
N GLN A 235 13.50 9.81 2.13
CA GLN A 235 14.43 10.82 2.61
C GLN A 235 14.81 11.85 1.52
N LEU A 236 15.01 11.39 0.27
CA LEU A 236 15.42 12.23 -0.86
C LEU A 236 14.25 12.93 -1.58
N ALA A 237 13.04 12.38 -1.49
CA ALA A 237 11.83 12.86 -2.16
C ALA A 237 10.60 12.91 -1.21
N PRO A 238 10.69 13.58 -0.05
CA PRO A 238 9.66 13.50 0.97
C PRO A 238 8.35 14.18 0.53
N GLU A 239 8.42 15.30 -0.18
CA GLU A 239 7.23 16.01 -0.66
C GLU A 239 6.48 15.19 -1.72
N GLU A 240 7.18 14.56 -2.66
CA GLU A 240 6.55 13.65 -3.63
C GLU A 240 5.98 12.41 -2.94
N SER A 241 6.64 11.90 -1.90
CA SER A 241 6.17 10.75 -1.13
C SER A 241 4.86 11.05 -0.41
N VAL A 242 4.75 12.20 0.26
CA VAL A 242 3.48 12.63 0.90
C VAL A 242 2.39 12.88 -0.16
N ARG A 243 2.74 13.51 -1.29
CA ARG A 243 1.79 13.71 -2.40
C ARG A 243 1.34 12.38 -3.01
N LEU A 244 2.20 11.37 -3.07
CA LEU A 244 1.88 10.03 -3.57
C LEU A 244 0.77 9.44 -2.71
N LEU A 245 0.93 9.46 -1.38
CA LEU A 245 -0.09 8.95 -0.45
C LEU A 245 -1.41 9.71 -0.58
N ARG A 246 -1.38 11.02 -0.85
CA ARG A 246 -2.60 11.80 -1.09
C ARG A 246 -3.24 11.59 -2.45
N ALA A 247 -2.50 11.07 -3.43
CA ALA A 247 -3.05 10.78 -4.75
C ALA A 247 -3.93 9.52 -4.70
N GLN A 248 -5.00 9.51 -5.48
CA GLN A 248 -5.87 8.35 -5.64
C GLN A 248 -5.04 7.14 -6.15
N PRO A 249 -5.12 5.96 -5.53
CA PRO A 249 -4.42 4.77 -6.01
C PRO A 249 -4.75 4.44 -7.48
N ASN A 250 -3.73 4.09 -8.26
CA ASN A 250 -3.82 3.81 -9.71
C ASN A 250 -4.25 4.99 -10.59
N SER A 251 -4.23 6.23 -10.09
CA SER A 251 -4.41 7.42 -10.94
C SER A 251 -3.13 7.76 -11.70
N ASP A 252 -3.25 8.47 -12.83
CA ASP A 252 -2.08 8.99 -13.56
C ASP A 252 -1.17 9.84 -12.67
N ARG A 253 -1.76 10.55 -11.70
CA ARG A 253 -1.03 11.35 -10.72
C ARG A 253 -0.19 10.49 -9.78
N GLU A 254 -0.72 9.37 -9.31
CA GLU A 254 0.04 8.39 -8.50
C GLU A 254 1.22 7.84 -9.31
N VAL A 255 0.97 7.42 -10.55
CA VAL A 255 2.02 6.89 -11.44
C VAL A 255 3.13 7.91 -11.65
N GLN A 256 2.78 9.16 -11.97
CA GLN A 256 3.74 10.24 -12.16
C GLN A 256 4.59 10.50 -10.90
N LEU A 257 3.96 10.54 -9.72
CA LEU A 257 4.68 10.78 -8.45
C LEU A 257 5.61 9.61 -8.11
N ARG A 258 5.18 8.37 -8.36
CA ARG A 258 6.02 7.18 -8.18
C ARG A 258 7.25 7.23 -9.08
N GLU A 259 7.08 7.59 -10.35
CA GLU A 259 8.21 7.75 -11.29
C GLU A 259 9.17 8.87 -10.86
N GLN A 260 8.66 9.99 -10.34
CA GLN A 260 9.49 11.08 -9.81
C GLN A 260 10.31 10.63 -8.60
N ILE A 261 9.74 9.84 -7.70
CA ILE A 261 10.48 9.27 -6.55
C ILE A 261 11.57 8.32 -7.06
N LEU A 262 11.24 7.42 -7.99
CA LEU A 262 12.20 6.48 -8.57
C LEU A 262 13.34 7.17 -9.33
N ALA A 263 13.06 8.26 -10.05
CA ALA A 263 14.07 9.04 -10.77
C ALA A 263 15.11 9.68 -9.82
N LYS A 264 14.71 10.00 -8.58
CA LYS A 264 15.61 10.54 -7.54
C LYS A 264 16.33 9.45 -6.73
N ALA A 265 16.07 8.18 -7.02
CA ALA A 265 16.48 7.05 -6.19
C ALA A 265 17.82 6.38 -6.58
N SER A 266 18.55 6.91 -7.56
CA SER A 266 19.79 6.27 -8.05
C SER A 266 20.77 5.98 -6.90
N TYR A 267 20.97 6.97 -6.02
CA TYR A 267 21.79 6.82 -4.82
C TYR A 267 21.31 5.70 -3.89
N CYS A 268 19.99 5.62 -3.64
CA CYS A 268 19.39 4.61 -2.76
C CYS A 268 19.43 3.20 -3.33
N THR A 269 19.60 3.06 -4.65
CA THR A 269 19.58 1.77 -5.35
C THR A 269 20.97 1.29 -5.75
N GLY A 270 22.03 2.06 -5.45
CA GLY A 270 23.39 1.76 -5.89
C GLY A 270 23.58 1.93 -7.40
N ASP A 271 22.97 2.98 -7.95
CA ASP A 271 23.03 3.39 -9.36
C ASP A 271 22.54 2.31 -10.36
N VAL A 272 21.54 1.55 -9.94
CA VAL A 272 20.88 0.59 -10.82
C VAL A 272 20.13 1.34 -11.93
N LYS A 273 20.43 1.00 -13.19
CA LYS A 273 19.90 1.71 -14.37
C LYS A 273 18.38 1.63 -14.55
N LYS A 274 17.74 0.61 -13.98
CA LYS A 274 16.29 0.39 -14.11
C LYS A 274 15.74 -0.23 -12.84
N VAL A 275 14.76 0.45 -12.27
CA VAL A 275 14.06 0.02 -11.06
C VAL A 275 12.61 -0.23 -11.44
N SER A 276 12.09 -1.43 -11.16
CA SER A 276 10.69 -1.77 -11.30
C SER A 276 10.15 -2.21 -9.95
N VAL A 277 8.91 -1.79 -9.66
CA VAL A 277 8.26 -2.04 -8.38
C VAL A 277 6.80 -2.40 -8.62
N ASP A 278 6.26 -3.28 -7.79
CA ASP A 278 4.82 -3.46 -7.70
C ASP A 278 4.19 -2.19 -7.14
N PRO A 279 3.29 -1.49 -7.87
CA PRO A 279 2.80 -0.18 -7.44
C PRO A 279 2.12 -0.20 -6.06
N PRO A 280 1.20 -1.15 -5.75
CA PRO A 280 0.58 -1.19 -4.43
C PRO A 280 1.58 -1.49 -3.30
N GLN A 281 2.49 -2.44 -3.50
CA GLN A 281 3.51 -2.73 -2.50
C GLN A 281 4.43 -1.52 -2.28
N PHE A 282 4.89 -0.88 -3.37
CA PHE A 282 5.72 0.33 -3.29
C PHE A 282 5.03 1.43 -2.50
N ARG A 283 3.76 1.74 -2.83
CA ARG A 283 2.97 2.74 -2.12
C ARG A 283 2.86 2.42 -0.63
N GLY A 284 2.55 1.17 -0.29
CA GLY A 284 2.46 0.75 1.11
C GLY A 284 3.78 0.96 1.88
N TYR A 285 4.92 0.57 1.29
CA TYR A 285 6.22 0.82 1.94
C TYR A 285 6.59 2.31 2.00
N VAL A 286 6.18 3.12 1.01
CA VAL A 286 6.29 4.57 1.09
C VAL A 286 5.43 5.10 2.25
N ALA A 287 4.23 4.56 2.47
CA ALA A 287 3.38 4.92 3.60
C ALA A 287 4.05 4.62 4.95
N ASP A 288 4.61 3.41 5.12
CA ASP A 288 5.39 3.03 6.31
C ASP A 288 6.56 3.99 6.51
N ALA A 289 7.40 4.21 5.49
CA ALA A 289 8.54 5.11 5.60
C ALA A 289 8.13 6.57 5.92
N VAL A 290 7.11 7.12 5.24
CA VAL A 290 6.60 8.48 5.50
C VAL A 290 6.07 8.60 6.92
N TYR A 291 5.27 7.65 7.39
CA TYR A 291 4.75 7.63 8.76
C TYR A 291 5.90 7.72 9.78
N HIS A 292 6.93 6.89 9.62
CA HIS A 292 8.06 6.86 10.56
C HIS A 292 8.99 8.08 10.46
N TRP A 293 9.20 8.64 9.27
CA TRP A 293 9.86 9.92 9.13
C TRP A 293 9.07 11.05 9.78
N THR A 294 7.74 11.05 9.68
CA THR A 294 6.88 12.04 10.33
C THR A 294 6.98 11.95 11.86
N LEU A 295 7.00 10.74 12.44
CA LEU A 295 7.24 10.57 13.88
C LEU A 295 8.59 11.17 14.31
N ALA A 296 9.64 10.89 13.55
CA ALA A 296 10.97 11.40 13.83
C ALA A 296 11.05 12.92 13.67
N ALA A 297 10.40 13.49 12.65
CA ALA A 297 10.38 14.93 12.40
C ALA A 297 9.62 15.69 13.49
N LYS A 298 8.44 15.19 13.87
CA LYS A 298 7.61 15.77 14.94
C LYS A 298 8.13 15.48 16.35
N ASN A 299 9.10 14.58 16.49
CA ASN A 299 9.60 14.09 17.77
C ASN A 299 8.48 13.56 18.70
N VAL A 300 7.56 12.77 18.13
CA VAL A 300 6.45 12.15 18.87
C VAL A 300 6.57 10.64 18.83
N GLU A 301 6.11 9.95 19.88
CA GLU A 301 6.13 8.48 19.93
C GLU A 301 5.26 7.88 18.82
N THR A 302 4.04 8.40 18.68
CA THR A 302 2.99 7.93 17.78
C THR A 302 2.19 9.08 17.18
N LEU A 303 1.52 8.86 16.04
CA LEU A 303 0.50 9.77 15.52
C LEU A 303 -0.90 9.44 16.06
N ILE A 304 -1.10 8.23 16.59
CA ILE A 304 -2.42 7.75 17.02
C ILE A 304 -2.62 8.17 18.48
N PRO A 305 -3.69 8.92 18.82
CA PRO A 305 -3.94 9.34 20.18
C PRO A 305 -4.22 8.14 21.10
N THR A 306 -3.74 8.22 22.35
CA THR A 306 -4.16 7.31 23.43
C THR A 306 -5.57 7.70 23.86
N GLY A 307 -6.48 6.73 23.88
CA GLY A 307 -7.85 6.92 24.37
C GLY A 307 -7.94 7.14 25.87
#